data_AF-A0A442MW32-F1
#
_entry.id   AF-A0A442MW32-F1
#
_cell.length_a   1.000
_cell.length_b   1.000
_cell.length_c   1.000
_cell.angle_alpha   90.00
_cell.angle_beta   90.00
_cell.angle_gamma   90.00
#
_symmetry.space_group_name_H-M   'P 1'
#
loop_
_entity.id
_entity.type
_entity.pdbx_description
1 polymer ?
#
loop_
_entity_poly.entity_id
_entity_poly.type
_entity_poly.pdbx_seq_one_letter_code
_entity_poly.pdbx_strand_id
1 'polypeptide(L)'
;MQTYISSNYHLGEKEVGQSDGLPNWAPKGIAKHIDIKHFIAVAMSTNLPPWRPIPSRLAARFLGTSIQVLANWRMRDLGPATEPMRRGQGNRIYYRPDKIAEWLSGGKCSDWQFSALWLQQMGMPLDVISEAAVRDRIAQLEGVHNLFPAVNRLWRNFREVEAV
;
A
#
# COMPACT_ATOMS: atom_id res chain seq x y z
N MET A 1 -30.83 -16.51 -35.86
CA MET A 1 -30.19 -15.18 -36.05
C MET A 1 -29.49 -14.86 -34.75
N GLN A 2 -28.18 -15.10 -34.68
CA GLN A 2 -27.42 -15.09 -33.42
C GLN A 2 -26.26 -14.09 -33.59
N THR A 3 -26.37 -12.96 -32.91
CA THR A 3 -25.37 -11.89 -32.92
C THR A 3 -24.14 -12.30 -32.11
N TYR A 4 -23.01 -12.41 -32.80
CA TYR A 4 -21.68 -12.51 -32.21
C TYR A 4 -21.29 -11.17 -31.61
N ILE A 5 -21.01 -11.12 -30.31
CA ILE A 5 -20.22 -10.05 -29.69
C ILE A 5 -18.79 -10.58 -29.61
N SER A 6 -17.90 -10.05 -30.45
CA SER A 6 -16.46 -10.36 -30.43
C SER A 6 -15.85 -9.93 -29.10
N SER A 7 -15.53 -10.90 -28.25
CA SER A 7 -14.63 -10.73 -27.12
C SER A 7 -13.19 -10.85 -27.63
N ASN A 8 -12.57 -9.72 -27.96
CA ASN A 8 -11.14 -9.65 -28.22
C ASN A 8 -10.39 -9.29 -26.93
N TYR A 9 -10.23 -10.29 -26.06
CA TYR A 9 -9.12 -10.30 -25.11
C TYR A 9 -8.40 -11.63 -25.24
N HIS A 10 -7.29 -11.61 -25.99
CA HIS A 10 -6.34 -12.71 -26.02
C HIS A 10 -5.76 -12.89 -24.61
N LEU A 11 -6.31 -13.85 -23.87
CA LEU A 11 -5.62 -14.56 -22.81
C LEU A 11 -4.51 -15.39 -23.45
N GLY A 12 -3.37 -14.74 -23.66
CA GLY A 12 -2.12 -15.46 -23.83
C GLY A 12 -1.77 -16.11 -22.50
N GLU A 13 -1.82 -17.43 -22.46
CA GLU A 13 -1.16 -18.24 -21.45
C GLU A 13 0.31 -17.79 -21.40
N LYS A 14 0.69 -17.07 -20.34
CA LYS A 14 2.08 -16.79 -20.02
C LYS A 14 2.36 -17.29 -18.62
N GLU A 15 3.40 -18.11 -18.60
CA GLU A 15 3.97 -18.83 -17.50
C GLU A 15 4.16 -17.98 -16.24
N VAL A 16 3.95 -18.62 -15.10
CA VAL A 16 4.24 -18.12 -13.78
C VAL A 16 5.74 -17.81 -13.69
N GLY A 17 6.11 -16.54 -13.89
CA GLY A 17 7.45 -16.03 -13.60
C GLY A 17 8.01 -15.06 -14.64
N GLN A 18 7.51 -13.81 -14.71
CA GLN A 18 8.34 -12.73 -15.27
C GLN A 18 7.88 -11.33 -14.86
N SER A 19 8.87 -10.51 -14.54
CA SER A 19 8.85 -9.19 -13.93
C SER A 19 8.45 -8.05 -14.88
N ASP A 20 7.35 -8.19 -15.63
CA ASP A 20 7.00 -7.25 -16.72
C ASP A 20 5.79 -6.34 -16.42
N GLY A 21 5.32 -6.29 -15.17
CA GLY A 21 4.22 -5.41 -14.73
C GLY A 21 4.61 -4.36 -13.69
N LEU A 22 5.88 -4.28 -13.29
CA LEU A 22 6.30 -3.33 -12.26
C LEU A 22 6.46 -1.94 -12.89
N PRO A 23 5.78 -0.91 -12.35
CA PRO A 23 5.94 0.46 -12.84
C PRO A 23 7.42 0.87 -12.80
N ASN A 24 7.89 1.58 -13.84
CA ASN A 24 9.27 2.05 -13.97
C ASN A 24 9.59 3.16 -12.94
N TRP A 25 9.69 2.75 -11.68
CA TRP A 25 10.01 3.59 -10.54
C TRP A 25 11.49 3.98 -10.59
N ALA A 26 11.73 5.28 -10.43
CA ALA A 26 13.07 5.84 -10.41
C ALA A 26 13.33 6.43 -9.02
N PRO A 27 13.64 5.57 -8.01
CA PRO A 27 13.89 6.03 -6.65
C PRO A 27 15.03 7.06 -6.62
N LYS A 28 14.95 8.01 -5.68
CA LYS A 28 15.95 9.06 -5.48
C LYS A 28 16.57 8.95 -4.09
N GLY A 29 17.79 9.50 -3.93
CA GLY A 29 18.50 9.49 -2.64
C GLY A 29 18.63 8.10 -2.05
N ILE A 30 18.33 7.97 -0.75
CA ILE A 30 18.40 6.71 0.00
C ILE A 30 17.46 5.62 -0.53
N ALA A 31 16.32 5.99 -1.14
CA ALA A 31 15.37 5.03 -1.70
C ALA A 31 15.97 4.13 -2.79
N LYS A 32 17.07 4.57 -3.43
CA LYS A 32 17.80 3.79 -4.46
C LYS A 32 18.39 2.48 -3.93
N HIS A 33 18.60 2.40 -2.62
CA HIS A 33 19.18 1.24 -1.96
C HIS A 33 18.10 0.29 -1.39
N ILE A 34 16.82 0.58 -1.64
CA ILE A 34 15.71 -0.29 -1.27
C ILE A 34 15.45 -1.28 -2.39
N ASP A 35 15.24 -2.55 -2.02
CA ASP A 35 14.68 -3.53 -2.94
C ASP A 35 13.19 -3.25 -3.16
N ILE A 36 12.91 -2.52 -4.24
CA ILE A 36 11.55 -2.18 -4.66
C ILE A 36 10.74 -3.44 -4.97
N LYS A 37 11.35 -4.48 -5.53
CA LYS A 37 10.64 -5.72 -5.88
C LYS A 37 10.16 -6.42 -4.62
N HIS A 38 11.01 -6.48 -3.60
CA HIS A 38 10.63 -6.98 -2.28
C HIS A 38 9.48 -6.17 -1.68
N PHE A 39 9.57 -4.83 -1.69
CA PHE A 39 8.50 -3.98 -1.17
C PHE A 39 7.17 -4.24 -1.87
N ILE A 40 7.15 -4.25 -3.21
CA ILE A 40 5.92 -4.44 -3.98
C ILE A 40 5.37 -5.85 -3.74
N ALA A 41 6.22 -6.88 -3.77
CA ALA A 41 5.80 -8.26 -3.51
C ALA A 41 5.16 -8.41 -2.13
N VAL A 42 5.77 -7.85 -1.09
CA VAL A 42 5.21 -7.87 0.27
C VAL A 42 3.91 -7.07 0.31
N ALA A 43 3.91 -5.80 -0.10
CA ALA A 43 2.75 -4.92 0.02
C ALA A 43 1.52 -5.43 -0.75
N MET A 44 1.73 -6.02 -1.94
CA MET A 44 0.65 -6.56 -2.79
C MET A 44 0.17 -7.95 -2.36
N SER A 45 1.00 -8.75 -1.68
CA SER A 45 0.60 -10.08 -1.19
C SER A 45 -0.07 -10.04 0.19
N THR A 46 0.07 -8.95 0.95
CA THR A 46 -0.62 -8.84 2.24
C THR A 46 -2.08 -8.48 2.05
N ASN A 47 -2.95 -9.06 2.89
CA ASN A 47 -4.35 -8.63 3.03
C ASN A 47 -4.50 -7.30 3.82
N LEU A 48 -3.41 -6.55 4.03
CA LEU A 48 -3.44 -5.24 4.67
C LEU A 48 -3.64 -4.19 3.58
N PRO A 49 -4.73 -3.39 3.64
CA PRO A 49 -4.94 -2.33 2.68
C PRO A 49 -3.80 -1.29 2.77
N PRO A 50 -3.26 -0.83 1.64
CA PRO A 50 -2.07 0.02 1.63
C PRO A 50 -2.33 1.44 2.15
N TRP A 51 -3.59 1.88 2.23
CA TRP A 51 -3.99 3.13 2.87
C TRP A 51 -4.10 3.03 4.40
N ARG A 52 -3.91 1.84 4.98
CA ARG A 52 -3.97 1.65 6.43
C ARG A 52 -2.59 1.80 7.07
N PRO A 53 -2.44 2.64 8.11
CA PRO A 53 -1.21 2.79 8.87
C PRO A 53 -0.70 1.49 9.47
N ILE A 54 0.60 1.24 9.34
CA ILE A 54 1.33 0.12 9.92
C ILE A 54 2.44 0.64 10.85
N PRO A 55 2.79 -0.10 11.92
CA PRO A 55 3.86 0.31 12.84
C PRO A 55 5.24 0.24 12.16
N SER A 56 6.18 1.03 12.66
CA SER A 56 7.58 1.09 12.17
C SER A 56 8.25 -0.27 11.98
N ARG A 57 7.98 -1.24 12.88
CA ARG A 57 8.50 -2.61 12.77
C ARG A 57 8.04 -3.32 11.50
N LEU A 58 6.77 -3.14 11.12
CA LEU A 58 6.22 -3.74 9.92
C LEU A 58 6.69 -2.97 8.68
N ALA A 59 6.75 -1.64 8.74
CA ALA A 59 7.31 -0.82 7.67
C ALA A 59 8.77 -1.18 7.35
N ALA A 60 9.60 -1.42 8.37
CA ALA A 60 10.98 -1.86 8.18
C ALA A 60 11.06 -3.22 7.46
N ARG A 61 10.17 -4.16 7.78
CA ARG A 61 10.06 -5.45 7.07
C ARG A 61 9.62 -5.30 5.62
N PHE A 62 8.66 -4.42 5.35
CA PHE A 62 8.21 -4.11 3.99
C PHE A 62 9.36 -3.53 3.16
N LEU A 63 10.19 -2.69 3.77
CA LEU A 63 11.35 -2.06 3.12
C LEU A 63 12.60 -2.93 3.07
N GLY A 64 12.59 -4.14 3.66
CA GLY A 64 13.77 -5.00 3.76
C GLY A 64 14.92 -4.37 4.55
N THR A 65 14.61 -3.52 5.54
CA THR A 65 15.59 -2.77 6.34
C THR A 65 15.40 -2.97 7.84
N SER A 66 16.29 -2.41 8.66
CA SER A 66 16.17 -2.45 10.13
C SER A 66 15.36 -1.26 10.65
N ILE A 67 14.73 -1.42 11.82
CA ILE A 67 14.01 -0.32 12.50
C ILE A 67 14.97 0.86 12.77
N GLN A 68 16.22 0.57 13.12
CA GLN A 68 17.22 1.61 13.42
C GLN A 68 17.56 2.43 12.16
N VAL A 69 17.68 1.77 11.00
CA VAL A 69 17.87 2.45 9.73
C VAL A 69 16.67 3.33 9.38
N LEU A 70 15.44 2.80 9.53
CA LEU A 70 14.21 3.58 9.31
C LEU A 70 14.09 4.78 10.26
N ALA A 71 14.47 4.61 11.53
CA ALA A 71 14.50 5.69 12.51
C ALA A 71 15.54 6.77 12.14
N ASN A 72 16.73 6.36 11.68
CA ASN A 72 17.77 7.28 11.23
C ASN A 72 17.34 8.08 10.00
N TRP A 73 16.65 7.45 9.04
CA TRP A 73 16.10 8.16 7.87
C TRP A 73 15.07 9.19 8.25
N ARG A 74 14.16 8.84 9.18
CA ARG A 74 13.16 9.77 9.71
C ARG A 74 13.81 10.97 10.39
N MET A 75 14.80 10.76 11.26
CA MET A 75 15.50 11.85 11.96
C MET A 75 16.25 12.80 11.02
N ARG A 76 16.47 12.41 9.76
CA ARG A 76 17.17 13.20 8.74
C ARG A 76 16.25 13.66 7.60
N ASP A 77 14.94 13.41 7.71
CA ASP A 77 13.95 13.70 6.67
C ASP A 77 14.27 13.06 5.29
N LEU A 78 14.89 11.87 5.31
CA LEU A 78 15.26 11.11 4.09
C LEU A 78 14.33 9.93 3.79
N GLY A 79 13.43 9.61 4.73
CA GLY A 79 12.54 8.45 4.66
C GLY A 79 11.14 8.79 4.12
N PRO A 80 10.26 7.77 4.03
CA PRO A 80 8.86 7.98 3.68
C PRO A 80 8.14 8.80 4.74
N ALA A 81 7.09 9.51 4.32
CA ALA A 81 6.26 10.30 5.21
C ALA A 81 5.61 9.43 6.30
N THR A 82 5.55 9.96 7.52
CA THR A 82 4.92 9.30 8.68
C THR A 82 3.54 9.89 8.93
N GLU A 83 2.63 9.07 9.43
CA GLU A 83 1.34 9.57 9.90
C GLU A 83 1.51 10.44 11.17
N PRO A 84 0.69 11.48 11.33
CA PRO A 84 0.81 12.38 12.48
C PRO A 84 0.58 11.60 13.79
N MET A 85 1.36 11.95 14.82
CA MET A 85 1.20 11.39 16.15
C MET A 85 -0.20 11.74 16.67
N ARG A 86 -1.06 10.74 16.88
CA ARG A 86 -2.28 10.94 17.67
C ARG A 86 -1.84 11.16 19.12
N ARG A 87 -2.26 12.28 19.71
CA ARG A 87 -1.92 12.67 21.10
C ARG A 87 -2.31 11.53 22.06
N GLY A 88 -1.38 11.06 22.88
CA GLY A 88 -1.58 9.94 23.80
C GLY A 88 -0.36 9.01 23.81
N GLN A 89 -0.08 8.37 24.94
CA GLN A 89 1.23 7.79 25.27
C GLN A 89 1.88 6.90 24.20
N GLY A 90 3.13 7.24 23.87
CA GLY A 90 4.08 6.41 23.13
C GLY A 90 4.57 7.09 21.85
N ASN A 91 5.90 7.16 21.68
CA ASN A 91 6.58 7.57 20.44
C ASN A 91 6.37 6.52 19.31
N ARG A 92 5.14 6.05 19.10
CA ARG A 92 4.81 5.08 18.06
C ARG A 92 4.68 5.82 16.75
N ILE A 93 5.58 5.50 15.83
CA ILE A 93 5.59 6.03 14.47
C ILE A 93 4.92 5.04 13.54
N TYR A 94 3.99 5.57 12.74
CA TYR A 94 3.21 4.82 11.76
C TYR A 94 3.49 5.29 10.35
N TYR A 95 3.38 4.37 9.41
CA TYR A 95 3.59 4.59 7.99
C TYR A 95 2.42 3.99 7.22
N ARG A 96 2.02 4.60 6.11
CA ARG A 96 1.10 3.95 5.18
C ARG A 96 1.87 3.33 4.02
N PRO A 97 1.63 2.05 3.67
CA PRO A 97 2.28 1.43 2.51
C PRO A 97 2.10 2.22 1.20
N ASP A 98 0.93 2.83 0.97
CA ASP A 98 0.70 3.66 -0.21
C ASP A 98 1.63 4.90 -0.28
N LYS A 99 1.88 5.56 0.85
CA LYS A 99 2.85 6.66 0.98
C LYS A 99 4.30 6.20 0.89
N ILE A 100 4.60 4.98 1.35
CA ILE A 100 5.91 4.38 1.12
C ILE A 100 6.13 4.14 -0.38
N ALA A 101 5.13 3.62 -1.08
CA ALA A 101 5.20 3.40 -2.53
C ALA A 101 5.39 4.73 -3.28
N GLU A 102 4.66 5.78 -2.88
CA GLU A 102 4.81 7.12 -3.44
C GLU A 102 6.25 7.66 -3.29
N TRP A 103 6.82 7.53 -2.09
CA TRP A 103 8.22 7.89 -1.83
C TRP A 103 9.20 7.07 -2.67
N LEU A 104 9.05 5.73 -2.71
CA LEU A 104 9.92 4.83 -3.48
C LEU A 104 9.85 5.11 -4.99
N SER A 105 8.68 5.50 -5.49
CA SER A 105 8.50 5.84 -6.91
C SER A 105 9.13 7.17 -7.31
N GLY A 106 9.53 8.00 -6.33
CA GLY A 106 9.98 9.37 -6.56
C GLY A 106 8.85 10.28 -7.04
N GLY A 107 7.61 10.01 -6.64
CA GLY A 107 6.40 10.74 -7.04
C GLY A 107 5.79 10.30 -8.37
N LYS A 108 6.30 9.24 -9.01
CA LYS A 108 5.73 8.68 -10.25
C LYS A 108 4.46 7.86 -10.01
N CYS A 109 4.27 7.37 -8.80
CA CYS A 109 3.10 6.62 -8.38
C CYS A 109 2.51 7.32 -7.15
N SER A 110 1.39 8.00 -7.30
CA SER A 110 0.68 8.58 -6.16
C SER A 110 0.12 7.48 -5.25
N ASP A 111 -0.11 7.82 -3.99
CA ASP A 111 -0.69 6.89 -3.00
C ASP A 111 -2.02 6.26 -3.45
N TRP A 112 -2.90 7.05 -4.08
CA TRP A 112 -4.15 6.54 -4.63
C TRP A 112 -3.94 5.57 -5.80
N GLN A 113 -2.90 5.77 -6.62
CA GLN A 113 -2.59 4.86 -7.73
C GLN A 113 -2.12 3.50 -7.21
N PHE A 114 -1.27 3.52 -6.17
CA PHE A 114 -0.84 2.28 -5.52
C PHE A 114 -2.02 1.55 -4.85
N SER A 115 -2.94 2.31 -4.25
CA SER A 115 -4.17 1.77 -3.69
C SER A 115 -5.08 1.15 -4.75
N ALA A 116 -5.19 1.77 -5.93
CA ALA A 116 -5.93 1.21 -7.07
C ALA A 116 -5.34 -0.12 -7.56
N LEU A 117 -4.01 -0.20 -7.68
CA LEU A 117 -3.31 -1.44 -8.05
C LEU A 117 -3.60 -2.56 -7.05
N TRP A 118 -3.57 -2.24 -5.76
CA TRP A 118 -3.89 -3.20 -4.71
C TRP A 118 -5.36 -3.66 -4.77
N LEU A 119 -6.30 -2.72 -5.00
CA LEU A 119 -7.72 -3.05 -5.18
C LEU A 119 -7.94 -4.01 -6.35
N GLN A 120 -7.28 -3.76 -7.49
CA GLN A 120 -7.31 -4.65 -8.64
C GLN A 120 -6.73 -6.05 -8.30
N GLN A 121 -5.58 -6.09 -7.62
CA GLN A 121 -4.95 -7.34 -7.19
C GLN A 121 -5.85 -8.17 -6.26
N MET A 122 -6.65 -7.49 -5.44
CA MET A 122 -7.60 -8.10 -4.51
C MET A 122 -8.95 -8.46 -5.14
N GLY A 123 -9.05 -8.40 -6.48
CA GLY A 123 -10.28 -8.74 -7.20
C GLY A 123 -11.39 -7.69 -7.07
N MET A 124 -11.03 -6.45 -6.72
CA MET A 124 -11.95 -5.31 -6.62
C MET A 124 -11.56 -4.19 -7.60
N PRO A 125 -11.52 -4.46 -8.92
CA PRO A 125 -11.17 -3.43 -9.90
C PRO A 125 -12.18 -2.28 -9.88
N LEU A 126 -11.72 -1.09 -10.29
CA LEU A 126 -12.55 0.09 -10.48
C LEU A 126 -12.88 0.23 -11.97
N ASP A 127 -14.14 0.54 -12.29
CA ASP A 127 -14.56 0.80 -13.67
C ASP A 127 -13.89 2.07 -14.24
N VAL A 128 -13.67 3.06 -13.37
CA VAL A 128 -12.98 4.31 -13.69
C VAL A 128 -11.81 4.48 -12.72
N ILE A 129 -10.59 4.53 -13.26
CA ILE A 129 -9.37 4.74 -12.46
C ILE A 129 -9.13 6.25 -12.30
N SER A 130 -9.64 6.81 -11.21
CA SER A 130 -9.40 8.20 -10.81
C SER A 130 -9.17 8.29 -9.30
N GLU A 131 -8.52 9.36 -8.84
CA GLU A 131 -8.29 9.57 -7.41
C GLU A 131 -9.61 9.60 -6.61
N ALA A 132 -10.64 10.29 -7.12
CA ALA A 132 -11.95 10.35 -6.49
C ALA A 132 -12.59 8.96 -6.37
N ALA A 133 -12.59 8.17 -7.45
CA ALA A 133 -13.16 6.83 -7.45
C ALA A 133 -12.45 5.89 -6.47
N VAL A 134 -11.11 5.99 -6.36
CA VAL A 134 -10.33 5.22 -5.39
C VAL A 134 -10.69 5.65 -3.96
N ARG A 135 -10.76 6.95 -3.68
CA ARG A 135 -11.11 7.47 -2.35
C ARG A 135 -12.52 7.06 -1.94
N ASP A 136 -13.49 7.15 -2.85
CA ASP A 136 -14.87 6.73 -2.62
C ASP A 136 -14.95 5.23 -2.34
N ARG A 137 -14.21 4.42 -3.13
CA ARG A 137 -14.14 2.97 -2.91
C ARG A 137 -13.51 2.65 -1.56
N ILE A 138 -12.41 3.31 -1.20
CA ILE A 138 -11.79 3.16 0.12
C ILE A 138 -12.83 3.47 1.21
N ALA A 139 -13.50 4.62 1.14
CA ALA A 139 -14.51 5.01 2.12
C ALA A 139 -15.64 3.99 2.27
N GLN A 140 -16.13 3.43 1.16
CA GLN A 140 -17.11 2.33 1.17
C GLN A 140 -16.58 1.10 1.92
N LEU A 141 -15.36 0.66 1.61
CA LEU A 141 -14.74 -0.51 2.24
C LEU A 141 -14.50 -0.30 3.74
N GLU A 142 -14.18 0.92 4.17
CA GLU A 142 -14.03 1.26 5.58
C GLU A 142 -15.35 1.28 6.35
N GLY A 143 -16.47 1.54 5.66
CA GLY A 143 -17.82 1.44 6.20
C GLY A 143 -18.32 0.00 6.41
N VAL A 144 -17.65 -1.00 5.81
CA VAL A 144 -18.04 -2.41 5.95
C VAL A 144 -17.40 -3.01 7.20
N HIS A 145 -18.23 -3.35 8.19
CA HIS A 145 -17.78 -4.11 9.36
C HIS A 145 -17.20 -5.47 8.95
N ASN A 146 -16.03 -5.82 9.49
CA ASN A 146 -15.34 -7.11 9.27
C ASN A 146 -14.77 -7.39 7.86
N LEU A 147 -14.71 -6.41 6.95
CA LEU A 147 -14.11 -6.65 5.62
C LEU A 147 -12.63 -7.05 5.69
N PHE A 148 -11.91 -6.56 6.70
CA PHE A 148 -10.52 -6.90 6.95
C PHE A 148 -10.31 -7.38 8.40
N PRO A 149 -10.64 -8.64 8.76
CA PRO A 149 -10.59 -9.12 10.15
C PRO A 149 -9.22 -8.95 10.82
N ALA A 150 -8.13 -9.16 10.07
CA ALA A 150 -6.76 -8.99 10.56
C ALA A 150 -6.42 -7.50 10.83
N VAL A 151 -6.88 -6.60 9.96
CA VAL A 151 -6.73 -5.14 10.12
C VAL A 151 -7.61 -4.66 11.26
N ASN A 152 -8.86 -5.14 11.34
CA ASN A 152 -9.80 -4.81 12.40
C ASN A 152 -9.34 -5.33 13.77
N ARG A 153 -8.58 -6.43 13.85
CA ARG A 153 -7.97 -6.87 15.12
C ARG A 153 -6.78 -5.99 15.52
N LEU A 154 -5.91 -5.64 14.56
CA LEU A 154 -4.87 -4.60 14.78
C LEU A 154 -5.51 -3.28 15.23
N TRP A 155 -6.69 -2.95 14.70
CA TRP A 155 -7.45 -1.73 14.97
C TRP A 155 -8.39 -1.73 16.17
N ARG A 156 -8.94 -2.86 16.61
CA ARG A 156 -9.64 -2.94 17.91
C ARG A 156 -8.64 -2.64 19.02
N ASN A 157 -7.44 -3.20 18.92
CA ASN A 157 -6.32 -2.83 19.79
C ASN A 157 -5.88 -1.35 19.62
N PHE A 158 -6.20 -0.69 18.50
CA PHE A 158 -6.01 0.77 18.32
C PHE A 158 -7.13 1.60 18.97
N ARG A 159 -8.40 1.20 18.82
CA ARG A 159 -9.59 1.93 19.35
C ARG A 159 -9.83 1.74 20.83
N GLU A 160 -9.45 0.62 21.43
CA GLU A 160 -9.54 0.42 22.89
C GLU A 160 -8.65 1.40 23.68
N VAL A 161 -7.69 2.05 23.01
CA VAL A 161 -6.88 3.14 23.58
C VAL A 161 -7.59 4.50 23.50
N GLU A 162 -8.66 4.64 22.70
CA GLU A 162 -9.46 5.88 22.59
C GLU A 162 -10.62 5.94 23.61
N ALA A 163 -10.85 4.87 24.39
CA ALA A 163 -12.01 4.74 25.29
C ALA A 163 -11.66 4.77 26.80
N VAL A 164 -10.47 5.21 27.20
CA VAL A 164 -10.03 5.32 28.61
C VAL A 164 -9.51 6.72 28.91
#